data_AF-E2CCF1-F1
#
_entry.id   AF-E2CCF1-F1
#
_cell.length_a   1.000
_cell.length_b   1.000
_cell.length_c   1.000
_cell.angle_alpha   90.00
_cell.angle_beta   90.00
_cell.angle_gamma   90.00
#
_symmetry.space_group_name_H-M   'P 1'
#
loop_
_entity.id
_entity.type
_entity.pdbx_description
1 polymer ?
#
loop_
_entity_poly.entity_id
_entity_poly.type
_entity_poly.pdbx_seq_one_letter_code
_entity_poly.pdbx_strand_id
1 'polypeptide(L)'
;MVTGRIGEGVQQAHIRYVDHEADKPLTGMGRKPDDRYSLPLWWEQHQRQHSMNEREFWEREGKNPLLICARLQELFPDTHAATIFILAQIDPKWRRR
;
A
#
# COMPACT_ATOMS: atom_id res chain seq x y z
N MET A 1 0.45 4.16 -0.69
CA MET A 1 1.52 4.99 -0.09
C MET A 1 2.66 4.03 0.10
N VAL A 2 3.84 4.44 -0.32
CA VAL A 2 5.10 3.78 -0.03
C VAL A 2 6.04 4.93 0.24
N THR A 3 6.77 4.85 1.34
CA THR A 3 7.59 5.97 1.84
C THR A 3 8.86 6.22 1.05
N GLY A 4 9.23 5.30 0.16
CA GLY A 4 10.49 5.37 -0.54
C GLY A 4 11.70 4.98 0.26
N ARG A 5 11.49 4.55 1.51
CA ARG A 5 12.55 3.93 2.30
C ARG A 5 12.69 2.49 1.83
N ILE A 6 13.88 2.13 1.40
CA ILE A 6 14.30 0.78 1.03
C ILE A 6 15.27 0.30 2.11
N GLY A 7 15.01 -0.86 2.72
CA GLY A 7 15.82 -1.41 3.82
C GLY A 7 15.02 -1.90 5.04
N GLU A 8 15.71 -2.16 6.15
CA GLU A 8 15.13 -2.63 7.41
C GLU A 8 14.11 -1.61 7.94
N GLY A 9 12.82 -2.01 8.04
CA GLY A 9 11.72 -1.16 8.50
C GLY A 9 10.53 -1.05 7.54
N VAL A 10 10.66 -1.54 6.30
CA VAL A 10 9.52 -1.73 5.39
C VAL A 10 8.68 -2.93 5.85
N GLN A 11 7.38 -2.73 5.94
CA GLN A 11 6.39 -3.70 6.37
C GLN A 11 5.40 -3.97 5.24
N GLN A 12 4.92 -5.21 5.19
CA GLN A 12 3.84 -5.61 4.29
C GLN A 12 2.49 -5.11 4.83
N ALA A 13 2.02 -3.99 4.31
CA ALA A 13 0.75 -3.41 4.72
C ALA A 13 -0.39 -3.95 3.85
N HIS A 14 -1.23 -4.79 4.46
CA HIS A 14 -2.41 -5.33 3.79
C HIS A 14 -3.52 -4.30 3.82
N ILE A 15 -4.15 -4.06 2.67
CA ILE A 15 -5.35 -3.24 2.62
C ILE A 15 -6.48 -4.04 3.27
N ARG A 16 -7.26 -3.47 4.19
CA ARG A 16 -8.31 -4.19 4.95
C ARG A 16 -9.74 -3.86 4.49
N TYR A 17 -9.98 -2.68 3.93
CA TYR A 17 -11.34 -2.30 3.49
C TYR A 17 -11.81 -3.02 2.21
N VAL A 18 -13.12 -3.15 2.04
CA VAL A 18 -13.77 -3.74 0.84
C VAL A 18 -13.84 -2.73 -0.28
N ASP A 19 -13.60 -3.21 -1.51
CA ASP A 19 -13.81 -2.42 -2.70
C ASP A 19 -14.32 -3.32 -3.82
N HIS A 20 -15.58 -3.11 -4.22
CA HIS A 20 -16.23 -3.90 -5.26
C HIS A 20 -15.70 -3.56 -6.67
N GLU A 21 -15.22 -2.33 -6.89
CA GLU A 21 -14.68 -1.91 -8.19
C GLU A 21 -13.29 -2.52 -8.43
N ALA A 22 -12.54 -2.76 -7.35
CA ALA A 22 -11.22 -3.40 -7.39
C ALA A 22 -11.25 -4.93 -7.16
N ASP A 23 -12.44 -5.55 -7.28
CA ASP A 23 -12.67 -6.98 -7.02
C ASP A 23 -12.08 -7.45 -5.67
N LYS A 24 -12.18 -6.61 -4.64
CA LYS A 24 -11.63 -6.89 -3.32
C LYS A 24 -12.73 -7.31 -2.36
N PRO A 25 -12.91 -8.63 -2.11
CA PRO A 25 -13.96 -9.13 -1.24
C PRO A 25 -13.72 -8.73 0.22
N LEU A 26 -14.79 -8.74 1.03
CA LEU A 26 -14.70 -8.59 2.48
C LEU A 26 -13.85 -9.72 3.06
N THR A 27 -12.64 -9.36 3.51
CA THR A 27 -11.82 -10.24 4.35
C THR A 27 -12.32 -10.14 5.79
N GLY A 28 -13.46 -10.78 6.07
CA GLY A 28 -14.00 -10.96 7.41
C GLY A 28 -13.56 -12.30 8.03
N MET A 29 -13.38 -12.32 9.36
CA MET A 29 -13.30 -13.52 10.22
C MET A 29 -12.32 -14.62 9.75
N GLY A 30 -11.01 -14.39 9.88
CA GLY A 30 -10.02 -15.47 9.84
C GLY A 30 -9.43 -15.84 8.47
N ARG A 31 -9.88 -15.23 7.37
CA ARG A 31 -9.26 -15.41 6.05
C ARG A 31 -8.05 -14.46 5.89
N LYS A 32 -6.86 -15.02 5.65
CA LYS A 32 -5.64 -14.23 5.34
C LYS A 32 -5.96 -13.33 4.13
N PRO A 33 -5.79 -12.00 4.23
CA PRO A 33 -5.88 -11.13 3.08
C PRO A 33 -4.87 -11.60 2.03
N ASP A 34 -5.30 -11.63 0.77
CA ASP A 34 -4.43 -12.07 -0.31
C ASP A 34 -3.23 -11.11 -0.42
N ASP A 35 -2.02 -11.68 -0.52
CA ASP A 35 -0.76 -10.90 -0.56
C ASP A 35 -0.76 -9.91 -1.74
N ARG A 36 -1.60 -10.15 -2.76
CA ARG A 36 -1.80 -9.28 -3.91
C ARG A 36 -2.44 -7.92 -3.58
N TYR A 37 -3.09 -7.79 -2.42
CA TYR A 37 -3.63 -6.53 -1.88
C TYR A 37 -2.77 -5.99 -0.73
N SER A 38 -1.45 -6.12 -0.86
CA SER A 38 -0.48 -5.54 0.07
C SER A 38 0.42 -4.52 -0.61
N LEU A 39 0.86 -3.53 0.15
CA LEU A 39 1.82 -2.50 -0.28
C LEU A 39 3.00 -2.44 0.70
N PRO A 40 4.21 -2.15 0.21
CA PRO A 40 5.33 -1.85 1.09
C PRO A 40 5.10 -0.49 1.76
N LEU A 41 4.95 -0.47 3.07
CA LEU A 41 4.88 0.76 3.87
C LEU A 41 5.98 0.78 4.90
N TRP A 42 6.48 1.96 5.22
CA TRP A 42 7.34 2.10 6.39
C TRP A 42 6.52 2.08 7.67
N TRP A 43 7.17 1.69 8.77
CA TRP A 43 6.52 1.42 10.04
C TRP A 43 5.59 2.56 10.49
N GLU A 44 6.01 3.82 10.41
CA GLU A 44 5.21 4.97 10.86
C GLU A 44 3.89 5.10 10.09
N GLN A 45 3.94 4.91 8.76
CA GLN A 45 2.80 5.02 7.87
C GLN A 45 1.90 3.80 8.01
N HIS A 46 2.48 2.62 8.18
CA HIS A 46 1.71 1.41 8.46
C HIS A 46 0.98 1.53 9.82
N GLN A 47 1.63 2.08 10.85
CA GLN A 47 0.98 2.39 12.12
C GLN A 47 -0.11 3.45 11.95
N ARG A 48 0.11 4.50 11.15
CA ARG A 48 -0.91 5.51 10.87
C ARG A 48 -2.14 4.91 10.18
N GLN A 49 -1.94 4.04 9.19
CA GLN A 49 -3.01 3.30 8.54
C GLN A 49 -3.86 2.51 9.55
N HIS A 50 -3.24 1.88 10.56
CA HIS A 50 -3.97 1.16 11.63
C HIS A 50 -4.59 2.07 12.68
N SER A 51 -4.05 3.28 12.86
CA SER A 51 -4.50 4.21 13.92
C SER A 51 -5.80 4.94 13.60
N MET A 52 -6.28 4.86 12.36
CA MET A 52 -7.48 5.58 11.91
C MET A 52 -8.28 4.78 10.88
N ASN A 53 -9.35 5.37 10.37
CA ASN A 53 -10.07 4.77 9.25
C ASN A 53 -9.13 4.68 8.03
N GLU A 54 -8.87 3.45 7.60
CA GLU A 54 -7.92 3.18 6.51
C GLU A 54 -8.32 3.90 5.21
N ARG A 55 -9.61 3.92 4.86
CA ARG A 55 -10.07 4.58 3.63
C ARG A 55 -9.83 6.08 3.70
N GLU A 56 -10.12 6.68 4.84
CA GLU A 56 -9.84 8.10 5.09
C GLU A 56 -8.33 8.40 5.06
N PHE A 57 -7.49 7.51 5.58
CA PHE A 57 -6.04 7.63 5.47
C PHE A 57 -5.60 7.70 4.00
N TRP A 58 -6.13 6.81 3.16
CA TRP A 58 -5.81 6.75 1.73
C TRP A 58 -6.33 7.98 0.95
N GLU A 59 -7.54 8.45 1.28
CA GLU A 59 -8.14 9.67 0.73
C GLU A 59 -7.31 10.91 1.09
N ARG A 60 -6.86 11.05 2.35
CA ARG A 60 -5.97 12.13 2.81
C ARG A 60 -4.61 12.11 2.11
N GLU A 61 -4.13 10.93 1.75
CA GLU A 61 -2.88 10.77 1.00
C GLU A 61 -3.05 10.93 -0.51
N GLY A 62 -4.29 11.14 -0.98
CA GLY A 62 -4.63 11.35 -2.38
C GLY A 62 -4.32 10.14 -3.27
N LYS A 63 -4.36 8.92 -2.70
CA LYS A 63 -3.92 7.69 -3.38
C LYS A 63 -4.99 6.62 -3.30
N ASN A 64 -5.18 5.91 -4.42
CA ASN A 64 -5.93 4.67 -4.42
C ASN A 64 -4.95 3.50 -4.22
N PRO A 65 -4.90 2.87 -3.03
CA PRO A 65 -3.94 1.79 -2.76
C PRO A 65 -4.20 0.55 -3.59
N LEU A 66 -5.45 0.29 -4.00
CA LEU A 66 -5.81 -0.89 -4.77
C LEU A 66 -5.32 -0.79 -6.22
N LEU A 67 -5.38 0.40 -6.81
CA LEU A 67 -4.75 0.65 -8.10
C LEU A 67 -3.23 0.49 -8.04
N ILE A 68 -2.60 0.92 -6.94
CA ILE A 68 -1.16 0.71 -6.74
C ILE A 68 -0.85 -0.79 -6.64
N CYS A 69 -1.63 -1.56 -5.88
CA CYS A 69 -1.50 -3.01 -5.79
C CYS A 69 -1.65 -3.69 -7.16
N ALA A 70 -2.68 -3.32 -7.93
CA ALA A 70 -2.92 -3.88 -9.27
C ALA A 70 -1.74 -3.60 -10.22
N ARG A 71 -1.23 -2.37 -10.25
CA ARG A 71 -0.04 -2.02 -11.04
C ARG A 71 1.20 -2.79 -10.61
N LEU A 72 1.39 -3.02 -9.32
CA LEU A 72 2.52 -3.83 -8.84
C LEU A 72 2.43 -5.28 -9.28
N GLN A 73 1.22 -5.85 -9.36
CA GLN A 73 1.02 -7.18 -9.91
C GLN A 73 1.34 -7.23 -11.41
N GLU A 74 0.93 -6.22 -12.18
CA GLU A 74 1.24 -6.13 -13.62
C GLU A 74 2.74 -6.00 -13.90
N LEU A 75 3.48 -5.32 -13.01
CA LEU A 75 4.92 -5.14 -13.14
C LEU A 75 5.71 -6.38 -12.72
N PHE A 76 5.10 -7.35 -12.03
CA PHE A 76 5.81 -8.58 -11.63
C PHE A 76 6.11 -9.46 -12.86
N PRO A 77 7.33 -10.05 -12.99
CA PRO A 77 8.42 -10.10 -12.01
C PRO A 77 9.48 -8.99 -12.13
N ASP A 78 9.25 -7.92 -12.90
CA ASP A 78 10.18 -6.80 -13.03
C ASP A 78 10.21 -5.95 -11.75
N THR A 79 11.11 -6.33 -10.85
CA THR A 79 11.32 -5.66 -9.57
C THR A 79 11.89 -4.25 -9.72
N HIS A 80 12.60 -3.96 -10.82
CA HIS A 80 13.16 -2.65 -11.07
C HIS A 80 12.06 -1.66 -11.47
N ALA A 81 11.20 -2.05 -12.40
CA ALA A 81 10.03 -1.26 -12.78
C ALA A 81 9.07 -1.07 -11.60
N ALA A 82 8.83 -2.12 -10.81
CA ALA A 82 8.03 -2.03 -9.59
C ALA A 82 8.63 -1.04 -8.57
N THR A 83 9.95 -1.06 -8.39
CA THR A 83 10.66 -0.13 -7.50
C THR A 83 10.53 1.31 -7.99
N ILE A 84 10.77 1.58 -9.27
CA ILE A 84 10.61 2.92 -9.85
C ILE A 84 9.17 3.42 -9.66
N PHE A 85 8.18 2.58 -9.95
CA PHE A 85 6.77 2.90 -9.77
C PHE A 85 6.47 3.29 -8.32
N ILE A 86 6.93 2.48 -7.36
CA ILE A 86 6.82 2.74 -5.92
C ILE A 86 7.45 4.08 -5.53
N LEU A 87 8.67 4.36 -6.01
CA LEU A 87 9.38 5.60 -5.71
C LEU A 87 8.66 6.83 -6.29
N ALA A 88 7.98 6.67 -7.44
CA ALA A 88 7.14 7.73 -8.01
C ALA A 88 5.90 8.04 -7.16
N GLN A 89 5.42 7.07 -6.36
CA GLN A 89 4.29 7.28 -5.44
C GLN A 89 4.67 7.99 -4.12
N ILE A 90 5.95 8.29 -3.89
CA ILE A 90 6.39 8.96 -2.66
C ILE A 90 5.99 10.44 -2.70
N ASP A 91 5.10 10.82 -1.78
CA ASP A 91 4.75 12.21 -1.56
C ASP A 91 5.97 12.98 -0.98
N PRO A 92 6.33 14.15 -1.56
CA PRO A 92 7.45 14.97 -1.12
C PRO A 92 7.50 15.26 0.38
N LYS A 93 6.34 15.36 1.07
CA LYS A 93 6.28 15.63 2.51
C LYS A 93 6.91 14.52 3.37
N TRP A 94 7.12 13.35 2.80
CA TRP A 94 7.78 12.20 3.42
C TRP A 94 9.23 11.99 2.98
N ARG A 95 9.73 12.77 2.00
CA ARG A 95 11.09 12.61 1.45
C ARG A 95 12.20 13.06 2.40
N ARG A 96 11.88 13.80 3.48
CA ARG A 96 12.80 14.18 4.55
C ARG A 96 12.05 14.38 5.87
N ARG A 97 12.15 13.37 6.75
CA ARG A 97 12.13 13.51 8.22
C ARG A 97 13.13 12.53 8.77
#